data_AF-A0A942HXW4-F1
#
_entry.id   AF-A0A942HXW4-F1
#
_cell.length_a   1.000
_cell.length_b   1.000
_cell.length_c   1.000
_cell.angle_alpha   90.00
_cell.angle_beta   90.00
_cell.angle_gamma   90.00
#
_symmetry.space_group_name_H-M   'P 1'
#
loop_
_entity.id
_entity.type
_entity.pdbx_description
1 polymer ?
#
loop_
_entity_poly.entity_id
_entity_poly.type
_entity_poly.pdbx_seq_one_letter_code
_entity_poly.pdbx_strand_id
1 'polypeptide(L)'
;MKIFFLALMSGLLTVSAAASVVVKPNVAEGLFACNAGVLHPRLNGQVCLSNTDARTCDPTKDANCVCFQDSAGKDIVNAQYEDMSVPDTHPAHFRATNVESRASSSDYQSLFADADVWLRKITTLKFDLASELTGSRYYVDFCYLGPVENLQLVNKKMKDLSEGIYTLNATVSSTSLEGDTLYRDSARLRAKVEFVCDLRESGKQNKPRKSDELAPDKNTLEANSSYYMDEQSLNSNGLSIQQNLNGNVIQVPRFCRLRASFAEGAITLRSHESANTEMTVFIDIQQAL
;
A
#
# COMPACT_ATOMS: atom_id res chain seq x y z
N MET A 1 60.91 16.33 -11.14
CA MET A 1 59.53 16.86 -11.11
C MET A 1 58.59 15.69 -11.39
N LYS A 2 57.97 15.12 -10.35
CA LYS A 2 57.07 13.94 -10.46
C LYS A 2 55.63 14.44 -10.42
N ILE A 3 54.92 14.31 -11.53
CA ILE A 3 53.50 14.68 -11.65
C ILE A 3 52.68 13.52 -11.08
N PHE A 4 51.98 13.78 -9.98
CA PHE A 4 51.01 12.86 -9.38
C PHE A 4 49.68 12.99 -10.15
N PHE A 5 49.32 11.97 -10.93
CA PHE A 5 47.99 11.87 -11.52
C PHE A 5 47.02 11.34 -10.46
N LEU A 6 46.23 12.23 -9.86
CA LEU A 6 45.12 11.87 -9.00
C LEU A 6 43.92 11.52 -9.90
N ALA A 7 43.68 10.23 -10.11
CA ALA A 7 42.49 9.76 -10.81
C ALA A 7 41.27 9.95 -9.89
N LEU A 8 40.47 10.98 -10.18
CA LEU A 8 39.19 11.23 -9.55
C LEU A 8 38.20 10.16 -10.05
N MET A 9 38.02 9.09 -9.28
CA MET A 9 37.00 8.08 -9.54
C MET A 9 35.63 8.68 -9.17
N SER A 10 35.03 9.39 -10.11
CA SER A 10 33.64 9.86 -10.02
C SER A 10 32.72 8.65 -10.11
N GLY A 11 32.45 8.01 -8.97
CA GLY A 11 31.43 6.98 -8.84
C GLY A 11 30.06 7.58 -9.08
N LEU A 12 29.58 7.49 -10.32
CA LEU A 12 28.18 7.67 -10.66
C LEU A 12 27.40 6.51 -10.01
N LEU A 13 26.82 6.78 -8.83
CA LEU A 13 25.80 5.92 -8.25
C LEU A 13 24.53 6.06 -9.10
N THR A 14 24.42 5.29 -10.17
CA THR A 14 23.16 5.12 -10.89
C THR A 14 22.21 4.33 -9.99
N VAL A 15 21.17 5.00 -9.49
CA VAL A 15 20.09 4.34 -8.75
C VAL A 15 19.22 3.62 -9.77
N SER A 16 19.53 2.34 -10.02
CA SER A 16 18.71 1.45 -10.85
C SER A 16 17.52 0.97 -10.01
N ALA A 17 16.34 1.54 -10.22
CA ALA A 17 15.09 0.93 -9.77
C ALA A 17 14.58 0.02 -10.89
N ALA A 18 14.28 -1.24 -10.57
CA ALA A 18 13.97 -2.29 -11.55
C ALA A 18 12.48 -2.31 -11.96
N ALA A 19 11.59 -1.83 -11.08
CA ALA A 19 10.17 -1.69 -11.36
C ALA A 19 9.58 -0.47 -10.64
N SER A 20 8.67 0.24 -11.31
CA SER A 20 7.88 1.32 -10.73
C SER A 20 6.40 0.94 -10.72
N VAL A 21 5.79 0.95 -9.53
CA VAL A 21 4.36 0.71 -9.35
C VAL A 21 3.67 2.01 -8.95
N VAL A 22 2.75 2.47 -9.81
CA VAL A 22 1.84 3.58 -9.49
C VAL A 22 0.53 3.01 -8.99
N VAL A 23 0.06 3.45 -7.83
CA VAL A 23 -1.25 3.07 -7.32
C VAL A 23 -2.24 4.20 -7.54
N LYS A 24 -3.28 3.96 -8.34
CA LYS A 24 -4.39 4.90 -8.51
C LYS A 24 -5.56 4.49 -7.62
N PRO A 25 -5.80 5.20 -6.50
CA PRO A 25 -7.00 4.99 -5.70
C PRO A 25 -8.22 5.45 -6.51
N ASN A 26 -9.19 4.56 -6.73
CA ASN A 26 -10.54 4.94 -7.16
C ASN A 26 -11.51 4.59 -6.03
N VAL A 27 -11.97 5.63 -5.33
CA VAL A 27 -12.51 5.53 -3.98
C VAL A 27 -13.83 6.30 -3.88
N ALA A 28 -14.80 5.71 -3.18
CA ALA A 28 -16.08 6.36 -2.89
C ALA A 28 -15.92 7.53 -1.90
N GLU A 29 -17.01 8.31 -1.73
CA GLU A 29 -17.03 9.42 -0.78
C GLU A 29 -16.62 8.98 0.63
N GLY A 30 -15.76 9.77 1.27
CA GLY A 30 -15.22 9.49 2.61
C GLY A 30 -14.04 8.52 2.64
N LEU A 31 -13.65 7.90 1.51
CA LEU A 31 -12.52 6.96 1.44
C LEU A 31 -11.30 7.61 0.77
N PHE A 32 -10.10 7.38 1.30
CA PHE A 32 -8.85 7.89 0.73
C PHE A 32 -7.65 7.01 1.07
N ALA A 33 -6.63 7.00 0.21
CA ALA A 33 -5.35 6.36 0.53
C ALA A 33 -4.66 7.18 1.64
N CYS A 34 -4.29 6.53 2.75
CA CYS A 34 -3.89 7.21 3.97
C CYS A 34 -2.54 6.78 4.54
N ASN A 35 -2.04 5.61 4.13
CA ASN A 35 -0.67 5.21 4.41
C ASN A 35 -0.19 4.27 3.31
N ALA A 36 1.12 4.09 3.25
CA ALA A 36 1.73 3.02 2.49
C ALA A 36 3.05 2.65 3.14
N GLY A 37 3.52 1.44 2.86
CA GLY A 37 4.79 0.99 3.35
C GLY A 37 5.41 -0.04 2.45
N VAL A 38 6.72 -0.21 2.61
CA VAL A 38 7.53 -1.14 1.84
C VAL A 38 8.45 -1.92 2.76
N LEU A 39 8.66 -3.18 2.43
CA LEU A 39 9.55 -4.09 3.10
C LEU A 39 10.39 -4.78 2.03
N HIS A 40 11.69 -4.56 2.11
CA HIS A 40 12.70 -5.27 1.34
C HIS A 40 13.19 -6.46 2.18
N PRO A 41 12.76 -7.70 1.88
CA PRO A 41 13.09 -8.86 2.69
C PRO A 41 14.60 -9.09 2.77
N ARG A 42 15.06 -9.52 3.94
CA ARG A 42 16.48 -9.85 4.15
C ARG A 42 16.88 -11.14 3.43
N LEU A 43 18.01 -11.11 2.73
CA LEU A 43 18.72 -12.32 2.32
C LEU A 43 19.48 -12.90 3.51
N ASN A 44 19.32 -14.20 3.76
CA ASN A 44 20.12 -14.92 4.74
C ASN A 44 21.47 -15.30 4.11
N GLY A 45 22.43 -14.36 4.15
CA GLY A 45 23.78 -14.55 3.64
C GLY A 45 23.96 -14.10 2.19
N GLN A 46 25.09 -14.49 1.59
CA GLN A 46 25.39 -14.21 0.19
C GLN A 46 24.70 -15.24 -0.71
N VAL A 47 23.93 -14.76 -1.68
CA VAL A 47 23.29 -15.61 -2.68
C VAL A 47 23.94 -15.33 -4.03
N CYS A 48 24.51 -16.36 -4.64
CA CYS A 48 25.16 -16.27 -5.95
C CYS A 48 24.34 -17.03 -6.98
N LEU A 49 23.94 -16.35 -8.05
CA LEU A 49 23.08 -16.90 -9.10
C LEU A 49 23.67 -16.63 -10.48
N SER A 50 23.53 -17.61 -11.35
CA SER A 50 23.96 -17.52 -12.73
C SER A 50 23.04 -16.54 -13.47
N ASN A 51 23.63 -15.55 -14.14
CA ASN A 51 22.87 -14.54 -14.88
C ASN A 51 22.17 -15.10 -16.13
N THR A 52 22.42 -16.38 -16.49
CA THR A 52 21.80 -17.01 -17.67
C THR A 52 20.54 -17.80 -17.33
N ASP A 53 20.49 -18.45 -16.16
CA ASP A 53 19.42 -19.38 -15.80
C ASP A 53 18.93 -19.25 -14.35
N ALA A 54 19.43 -18.27 -13.61
CA ALA A 54 19.09 -17.98 -12.22
C ALA A 54 19.27 -19.18 -11.26
N ARG A 55 20.13 -20.14 -11.58
CA ARG A 55 20.51 -21.23 -10.67
C ARG A 55 21.65 -20.81 -9.75
N THR A 56 21.73 -21.41 -8.57
CA THR A 56 22.88 -21.25 -7.66
C THR A 56 24.18 -21.60 -8.38
N CYS A 57 25.16 -20.72 -8.30
CA CYS A 57 26.46 -20.85 -8.94
C CYS A 57 27.60 -20.54 -7.97
N ASP A 58 28.81 -20.92 -8.35
CA ASP A 58 30.03 -20.61 -7.60
C ASP A 58 30.77 -19.45 -8.31
N PRO A 59 30.88 -18.25 -7.68
CA PRO A 59 31.50 -17.10 -8.33
C PRO A 59 32.98 -17.28 -8.65
N THR A 60 33.62 -18.32 -8.07
CA THR A 60 35.02 -18.64 -8.36
C THR A 60 35.18 -19.57 -9.57
N LYS A 61 34.10 -20.21 -10.03
CA LYS A 61 34.13 -21.20 -11.13
C LYS A 61 33.29 -20.79 -12.32
N ASP A 62 32.23 -20.02 -12.10
CA ASP A 62 31.23 -19.68 -13.09
C ASP A 62 31.35 -18.20 -13.49
N ALA A 63 31.79 -17.92 -14.73
CA ALA A 63 32.04 -16.56 -15.22
C ALA A 63 30.79 -15.65 -15.27
N ASN A 64 29.59 -16.25 -15.31
CA ASN A 64 28.31 -15.54 -15.34
C ASN A 64 27.64 -15.46 -13.96
N CYS A 65 28.37 -15.78 -12.90
CA CYS A 65 27.82 -15.83 -11.55
C CYS A 65 27.81 -14.44 -10.91
N VAL A 66 26.63 -13.99 -10.51
CA VAL A 66 26.43 -12.70 -9.83
C VAL A 66 26.03 -12.98 -8.40
N CYS A 67 26.79 -12.40 -7.46
CA CYS A 67 26.52 -12.55 -6.04
C CYS A 67 25.89 -11.31 -5.44
N PHE A 68 24.86 -11.54 -4.65
CA PHE A 68 24.08 -10.54 -3.93
C PHE A 68 24.40 -10.69 -2.45
N GLN A 69 24.71 -9.58 -1.80
CA GLN A 69 24.94 -9.55 -0.36
C GLN A 69 23.64 -9.26 0.40
N ASP A 70 23.64 -9.60 1.68
CA ASP A 70 22.51 -9.41 2.60
C ASP A 70 22.10 -7.95 2.82
N SER A 71 22.88 -7.00 2.31
CA SER A 71 22.65 -5.56 2.38
C SER A 71 22.41 -4.91 1.00
N ALA A 72 22.41 -5.71 -0.08
CA ALA A 72 22.26 -5.19 -1.43
C ALA A 72 20.78 -4.89 -1.75
N GLY A 73 20.52 -3.74 -2.37
CA GLY A 73 19.19 -3.31 -2.78
C GLY A 73 18.51 -2.38 -1.76
N LYS A 74 17.60 -1.54 -2.28
CA LYS A 74 16.67 -0.75 -1.48
C LYS A 74 15.38 -0.57 -2.26
N ASP A 75 14.27 -0.65 -1.57
CA ASP A 75 12.97 -0.29 -2.12
C ASP A 75 12.55 1.06 -1.53
N ILE A 76 11.95 1.92 -2.36
CA ILE A 76 11.54 3.26 -1.96
C ILE A 76 10.05 3.40 -2.24
N VAL A 77 9.32 3.98 -1.30
CA VAL A 77 7.98 4.48 -1.57
C VAL A 77 7.98 6.00 -1.49
N ASN A 78 7.46 6.63 -2.52
CA ASN A 78 7.35 8.08 -2.68
C ASN A 78 5.87 8.46 -2.68
N ALA A 79 5.51 9.49 -1.92
CA ALA A 79 4.15 9.97 -1.86
C ALA A 79 4.06 11.50 -1.91
N GLN A 80 3.03 11.98 -2.60
CA GLN A 80 2.48 13.33 -2.41
C GLN A 80 1.16 13.20 -1.65
N TYR A 81 0.89 14.12 -0.74
CA TYR A 81 -0.29 14.04 0.13
C TYR A 81 -0.80 15.41 0.56
N GLU A 82 -2.09 15.43 0.91
CA GLU A 82 -2.79 16.51 1.60
C GLU A 82 -2.70 16.28 3.13
N ASP A 83 -2.22 17.27 3.85
CA ASP A 83 -2.18 17.34 5.30
C ASP A 83 -3.51 17.92 5.80
N MET A 84 -4.43 17.05 6.22
CA MET A 84 -5.77 17.44 6.66
C MET A 84 -5.78 18.06 8.08
N SER A 85 -4.62 18.14 8.75
CA SER A 85 -4.51 18.82 10.05
C SER A 85 -4.37 20.34 9.91
N VAL A 86 -4.13 20.84 8.70
CA VAL A 86 -4.03 22.28 8.40
C VAL A 86 -5.10 22.68 7.38
N PRO A 87 -5.57 23.94 7.40
CA PRO A 87 -6.54 24.42 6.41
C PRO A 87 -6.01 24.31 4.97
N ASP A 88 -6.91 24.10 4.00
CA ASP A 88 -6.57 23.95 2.57
C ASP A 88 -5.83 25.16 1.97
N THR A 89 -6.01 26.35 2.56
CA THR A 89 -5.31 27.57 2.15
C THR A 89 -3.88 27.67 2.68
N HIS A 90 -3.48 26.78 3.59
CA HIS A 90 -2.17 26.81 4.22
C HIS A 90 -1.10 26.21 3.27
N PRO A 91 0.09 26.83 3.13
CA PRO A 91 1.14 26.31 2.22
C PRO A 91 1.61 24.89 2.54
N ALA A 92 1.47 24.48 3.81
CA ALA A 92 1.85 23.15 4.26
C ALA A 92 0.77 22.08 4.07
N HIS A 93 -0.35 22.41 3.42
CA HIS A 93 -1.43 21.47 3.10
C HIS A 93 -0.96 20.44 2.06
N PHE A 94 -0.22 20.83 1.03
CA PHE A 94 0.35 19.89 0.06
C PHE A 94 1.81 19.60 0.38
N ARG A 95 2.14 18.31 0.57
CA ARG A 95 3.48 17.86 0.95
C ARG A 95 3.93 16.64 0.15
N ALA A 96 5.23 16.37 0.20
CA ALA A 96 5.81 15.15 -0.32
C ALA A 96 6.68 14.50 0.75
N THR A 97 6.73 13.17 0.74
CA THR A 97 7.58 12.38 1.63
C THR A 97 7.99 11.08 0.94
N ASN A 98 9.02 10.43 1.49
CA ASN A 98 9.44 9.11 1.07
C ASN A 98 9.93 8.30 2.27
N VAL A 99 9.90 6.98 2.13
CA VAL A 99 10.60 6.08 3.04
C VAL A 99 11.32 5.01 2.25
N GLU A 100 12.49 4.61 2.74
CA GLU A 100 13.31 3.56 2.16
C GLU A 100 13.29 2.31 3.04
N SER A 101 13.12 1.13 2.45
CA SER A 101 13.42 -0.15 3.09
C SER A 101 14.66 -0.76 2.48
N ARG A 102 15.55 -1.24 3.34
CA ARG A 102 16.78 -1.96 2.97
C ARG A 102 16.67 -3.41 3.40
N ALA A 103 17.51 -4.28 2.82
CA ALA A 103 17.56 -5.69 3.18
C ALA A 103 17.89 -5.99 4.65
N SER A 104 18.33 -5.00 5.44
CA SER A 104 18.49 -5.14 6.89
C SER A 104 17.18 -5.06 7.69
N SER A 105 16.08 -4.59 7.09
CA SER A 105 14.82 -4.36 7.80
C SER A 105 14.01 -5.65 7.94
N SER A 106 13.56 -5.95 9.17
CA SER A 106 12.60 -7.04 9.45
C SER A 106 11.15 -6.61 9.25
N ASP A 107 10.89 -5.30 9.32
CA ASP A 107 9.55 -4.72 9.40
C ASP A 107 9.32 -3.71 8.28
N TYR A 108 8.04 -3.53 7.92
CA TYR A 108 7.64 -2.53 6.96
C TYR A 108 8.09 -1.14 7.38
N GLN A 109 8.73 -0.44 6.45
CA GLN A 109 9.00 0.98 6.56
C GLN A 109 7.79 1.72 6.00
N SER A 110 7.13 2.49 6.85
CA SER A 110 5.84 3.14 6.56
C SER A 110 6.01 4.63 6.35
N LEU A 111 5.23 5.24 5.45
CA LEU A 111 5.28 6.68 5.18
C LEU A 111 4.91 7.50 6.41
N PHE A 112 3.91 7.04 7.16
CA PHE A 112 3.40 7.72 8.35
C PHE A 112 3.31 6.75 9.52
N ALA A 113 3.51 7.27 10.73
CA ALA A 113 3.21 6.56 11.96
C ALA A 113 1.70 6.37 12.11
N ASP A 114 1.27 5.31 12.82
CA ASP A 114 -0.16 4.96 12.98
C ASP A 114 -1.01 6.12 13.51
N ALA A 115 -0.45 6.99 14.35
CA ALA A 115 -1.15 8.16 14.89
C ALA A 115 -1.50 9.21 13.82
N ASP A 116 -0.76 9.28 12.72
CA ASP A 116 -0.91 10.35 11.73
C ASP A 116 -1.71 9.91 10.50
N VAL A 117 -1.90 8.60 10.27
CA VAL A 117 -2.44 8.07 9.01
C VAL A 117 -3.78 8.71 8.62
N TRP A 118 -4.67 8.93 9.60
CA TRP A 118 -6.00 9.50 9.38
C TRP A 118 -5.99 10.96 8.92
N LEU A 119 -4.87 11.66 9.09
CA LEU A 119 -4.70 13.08 8.76
C LEU A 119 -3.89 13.28 7.48
N ARG A 120 -3.68 12.21 6.71
CA ARG A 120 -2.85 12.20 5.50
C ARG A 120 -3.67 11.62 4.37
N LYS A 121 -3.96 12.43 3.35
CA LYS A 121 -4.64 11.97 2.13
C LYS A 121 -3.63 11.92 0.99
N ILE A 122 -3.17 10.72 0.67
CA ILE A 122 -2.20 10.47 -0.40
C ILE A 122 -2.87 10.74 -1.75
N THR A 123 -2.28 11.64 -2.53
CA THR A 123 -2.75 12.04 -3.86
C THR A 123 -1.95 11.36 -4.98
N THR A 124 -0.67 11.12 -4.74
CA THR A 124 0.23 10.40 -5.65
C THR A 124 1.00 9.37 -4.84
N LEU A 125 1.05 8.12 -5.30
CA LEU A 125 1.82 7.04 -4.67
C LEU A 125 2.63 6.27 -5.71
N LYS A 126 3.93 6.15 -5.47
CA LYS A 126 4.85 5.43 -6.34
C LYS A 126 5.79 4.54 -5.51
N PHE A 127 5.91 3.29 -5.89
CA PHE A 127 6.92 2.37 -5.36
C PHE A 127 8.01 2.16 -6.39
N ASP A 128 9.26 2.42 -6.01
CA ASP A 128 10.46 2.08 -6.77
C ASP A 128 11.09 0.84 -6.14
N LEU A 129 10.94 -0.31 -6.80
CA LEU A 129 11.30 -1.62 -6.28
C LEU A 129 12.59 -2.11 -6.95
N ALA A 130 13.57 -2.51 -6.16
CA ALA A 130 14.88 -2.95 -6.62
C ALA A 130 15.13 -4.45 -6.39
N SER A 131 14.23 -5.17 -5.70
CA SER A 131 14.46 -6.59 -5.41
C SER A 131 14.14 -7.49 -6.60
N GLU A 132 15.18 -7.95 -7.29
CA GLU A 132 15.05 -8.97 -8.33
C GLU A 132 15.03 -10.41 -7.78
N LEU A 133 15.44 -10.62 -6.52
CA LEU A 133 15.72 -11.96 -5.97
C LEU A 133 14.94 -12.35 -4.73
N THR A 134 14.76 -11.45 -3.77
CA THR A 134 13.96 -11.77 -2.57
C THR A 134 12.49 -11.50 -2.79
N GLY A 135 12.18 -10.79 -3.87
CA GLY A 135 10.92 -10.10 -4.03
C GLY A 135 10.82 -8.89 -3.09
N SER A 136 10.01 -7.91 -3.47
CA SER A 136 9.59 -6.82 -2.59
C SER A 136 8.22 -7.11 -1.98
N ARG A 137 7.98 -6.56 -0.79
CA ARG A 137 6.65 -6.52 -0.17
C ARG A 137 6.24 -5.08 0.03
N TYR A 138 5.00 -4.75 -0.27
CA TYR A 138 4.49 -3.39 -0.08
C TYR A 138 3.01 -3.42 0.28
N TYR A 139 2.51 -2.33 0.84
CA TYR A 139 1.08 -2.20 1.13
C TYR A 139 0.60 -0.77 0.92
N VAL A 140 -0.70 -0.64 0.74
CA VAL A 140 -1.43 0.62 0.75
C VAL A 140 -2.59 0.50 1.72
N ASP A 141 -2.68 1.45 2.66
CA ASP A 141 -3.81 1.60 3.54
C ASP A 141 -4.77 2.65 3.00
N PHE A 142 -6.05 2.34 3.10
CA PHE A 142 -7.16 3.22 2.76
C PHE A 142 -7.97 3.46 4.03
N CYS A 143 -8.17 4.72 4.34
CA CYS A 143 -8.95 5.17 5.48
C CYS A 143 -10.32 5.61 4.98
N TYR A 144 -11.37 5.20 5.70
CA TYR A 144 -12.75 5.56 5.45
C TYR A 144 -13.30 6.35 6.62
N LEU A 145 -13.84 7.53 6.33
CA LEU A 145 -14.63 8.34 7.25
C LEU A 145 -16.10 8.01 6.98
N GLY A 146 -16.71 7.30 7.91
CA GLY A 146 -18.12 6.93 7.85
C GLY A 146 -19.06 8.14 7.88
N PRO A 147 -20.36 7.95 7.61
CA PRO A 147 -21.31 9.05 7.63
C PRO A 147 -21.46 9.66 9.03
N VAL A 148 -21.79 10.96 9.05
CA VAL A 148 -22.27 11.65 10.25
C VAL A 148 -23.75 11.34 10.43
N GLU A 149 -24.22 11.38 11.68
CA GLU A 149 -25.65 11.27 11.99
C GLU A 149 -26.48 12.27 11.15
N ASN A 150 -27.52 11.77 10.49
CA ASN A 150 -28.39 12.57 9.64
C ASN A 150 -29.84 12.42 10.09
N LEU A 151 -30.19 13.14 11.16
CA LEU A 151 -31.53 13.10 11.74
C LEU A 151 -32.53 13.89 10.89
N GLN A 152 -33.50 13.19 10.31
CA GLN A 152 -34.59 13.79 9.55
C GLN A 152 -35.97 13.34 10.05
N LEU A 153 -36.96 14.22 9.93
CA LEU A 153 -38.34 13.91 10.27
C LEU A 153 -39.01 13.16 9.11
N VAL A 154 -39.11 11.84 9.22
CA VAL A 154 -39.77 10.96 8.23
C VAL A 154 -41.03 10.38 8.85
N ASN A 155 -42.19 10.60 8.22
CA ASN A 155 -43.49 10.13 8.72
C ASN A 155 -43.76 10.51 10.19
N LYS A 156 -43.45 11.77 10.56
CA LYS A 156 -43.57 12.32 11.93
C LYS A 156 -42.69 11.64 12.98
N LYS A 157 -41.70 10.86 12.59
CA LYS A 157 -40.69 10.28 13.49
C LYS A 157 -39.31 10.78 13.08
N MET A 158 -38.47 11.13 14.06
CA MET A 158 -37.06 11.37 13.80
C MET A 158 -36.41 10.05 13.42
N LYS A 159 -35.76 10.00 12.27
CA LYS A 159 -35.01 8.86 11.77
C LYS A 159 -33.62 9.34 11.39
N ASP A 160 -32.61 8.57 11.77
CA ASP A 160 -31.26 8.77 11.25
C ASP A 160 -31.15 8.11 9.86
N LEU A 161 -30.93 8.91 8.83
CA LEU A 161 -30.78 8.40 7.46
C LEU A 161 -29.42 7.78 7.17
N SER A 162 -28.46 7.93 8.08
CA SER A 162 -27.19 7.19 8.01
C SER A 162 -27.33 5.73 8.48
N GLU A 163 -28.46 5.33 9.08
CA GLU A 163 -28.72 3.92 9.44
C GLU A 163 -28.94 3.05 8.21
N GLY A 164 -28.21 1.93 8.13
CA GLY A 164 -28.34 0.97 7.03
C GLY A 164 -27.33 -0.16 7.12
N ILE A 165 -27.42 -1.09 6.16
CA ILE A 165 -26.41 -2.15 5.99
C ILE A 165 -25.36 -1.66 5.01
N TYR A 166 -24.10 -1.69 5.40
CA TYR A 166 -22.97 -1.24 4.59
C TYR A 166 -22.24 -2.44 4.02
N THR A 167 -21.88 -2.34 2.75
CA THR A 167 -21.12 -3.37 2.03
C THR A 167 -19.85 -2.76 1.47
N LEU A 168 -18.73 -3.42 1.74
CA LEU A 168 -17.43 -3.15 1.12
C LEU A 168 -17.33 -3.97 -0.17
N ASN A 169 -17.00 -3.29 -1.26
CA ASN A 169 -16.54 -3.89 -2.51
C ASN A 169 -15.09 -3.45 -2.74
N ALA A 170 -14.16 -4.38 -2.85
CA ALA A 170 -12.76 -4.10 -3.13
C ALA A 170 -12.29 -4.94 -4.32
N THR A 171 -11.68 -4.28 -5.30
CA THR A 171 -11.08 -4.92 -6.47
C THR A 171 -9.65 -4.46 -6.64
N VAL A 172 -8.73 -5.41 -6.82
CA VAL A 172 -7.32 -5.16 -7.09
C VAL A 172 -7.01 -5.70 -8.47
N SER A 173 -6.52 -4.84 -9.36
CA SER A 173 -6.13 -5.21 -10.73
C SER A 173 -4.82 -4.55 -11.13
N SER A 174 -4.18 -5.07 -12.18
CA SER A 174 -2.92 -4.56 -12.71
C SER A 174 -3.04 -4.35 -14.22
N THR A 175 -2.54 -3.23 -14.72
CA THR A 175 -2.53 -2.92 -16.15
C THR A 175 -1.11 -2.53 -16.57
N SER A 176 -0.66 -3.05 -17.72
CA SER A 176 0.61 -2.67 -18.34
C SER A 176 0.41 -1.34 -19.06
N LEU A 177 1.34 -0.40 -18.87
CA LEU A 177 1.28 0.89 -19.55
C LEU A 177 1.82 0.83 -20.98
N GLU A 178 2.65 -0.17 -21.31
CA GLU A 178 3.48 -0.16 -22.54
C GLU A 178 3.42 -1.47 -23.36
N GLY A 179 2.46 -2.36 -23.11
CA GLY A 179 2.28 -3.59 -23.91
C GLY A 179 3.25 -4.73 -23.59
N ASP A 180 4.17 -4.51 -22.64
CA ASP A 180 5.09 -5.52 -22.11
C ASP A 180 4.41 -6.53 -21.18
N THR A 181 5.13 -7.64 -20.90
CA THR A 181 4.78 -8.59 -19.83
C THR A 181 4.43 -7.84 -18.55
N LEU A 182 3.19 -8.03 -18.09
CA LEU A 182 2.68 -7.40 -16.88
C LEU A 182 3.63 -7.70 -15.71
N TYR A 183 4.05 -6.67 -14.98
CA TYR A 183 4.86 -6.82 -13.75
C TYR A 183 4.25 -7.85 -12.80
N ARG A 184 2.91 -7.94 -12.73
CA ARG A 184 2.19 -8.99 -12.00
C ARG A 184 2.69 -10.40 -12.34
N ASP A 185 2.84 -10.70 -13.62
CA ASP A 185 3.18 -12.03 -14.11
C ASP A 185 4.67 -12.32 -13.90
N SER A 186 5.54 -11.36 -14.20
CA SER A 186 6.99 -11.50 -14.00
C SER A 186 7.39 -11.56 -12.52
N ALA A 187 6.73 -10.78 -11.67
CA ALA A 187 6.94 -10.76 -10.23
C ALA A 187 6.17 -11.86 -9.48
N ARG A 188 5.31 -12.64 -10.18
CA ARG A 188 4.38 -13.60 -9.58
C ARG A 188 3.62 -12.98 -8.41
N LEU A 189 3.09 -11.78 -8.63
CA LEU A 189 2.56 -10.93 -7.59
C LEU A 189 1.39 -11.61 -6.89
N ARG A 190 1.44 -11.60 -5.56
CA ARG A 190 0.35 -12.04 -4.70
C ARG A 190 -0.22 -10.84 -3.97
N ALA A 191 -1.52 -10.88 -3.70
CA ALA A 191 -2.24 -9.83 -3.01
C ALA A 191 -2.98 -10.40 -1.79
N LYS A 192 -3.01 -9.63 -0.72
CA LYS A 192 -3.75 -9.87 0.52
C LYS A 192 -4.59 -8.63 0.80
N VAL A 193 -5.80 -8.80 1.31
CA VAL A 193 -6.66 -7.68 1.70
C VAL A 193 -7.15 -7.90 3.12
N GLU A 194 -7.03 -6.86 3.94
CA GLU A 194 -7.49 -6.84 5.32
C GLU A 194 -8.37 -5.62 5.51
N PHE A 195 -9.47 -5.74 6.25
CA PHE A 195 -10.19 -4.57 6.72
C PHE A 195 -10.53 -4.67 8.20
N VAL A 196 -10.60 -3.51 8.82
CA VAL A 196 -11.00 -3.33 10.21
C VAL A 196 -11.87 -2.07 10.27
N CYS A 197 -13.05 -2.17 10.88
CA CYS A 197 -13.99 -1.07 11.07
C CYS A 197 -14.38 -0.91 12.55
N ASP A 198 -14.40 0.34 12.99
CA ASP A 198 -15.09 0.84 14.16
C ASP A 198 -16.55 1.10 13.77
N LEU A 199 -17.49 0.52 14.54
CA LEU A 199 -18.92 0.66 14.31
C LEU A 199 -19.54 1.44 15.47
N ARG A 200 -20.42 2.39 15.18
CA ARG A 200 -21.26 2.99 16.22
C ARG A 200 -22.17 1.93 16.84
N GLU A 201 -22.70 2.23 18.02
CA GLU A 201 -23.52 1.28 18.80
C GLU A 201 -22.81 -0.06 19.08
N SER A 202 -21.47 -0.07 18.96
CA SER A 202 -20.59 -1.19 19.27
C SER A 202 -19.34 -0.66 19.97
N GLY A 203 -18.68 -1.51 20.75
CA GLY A 203 -17.43 -1.15 21.44
C GLY A 203 -17.57 0.00 22.45
N LYS A 204 -16.47 0.71 22.71
CA LYS A 204 -16.42 1.86 23.61
C LYS A 204 -16.76 3.16 22.89
N GLN A 205 -16.49 3.25 21.59
CA GLN A 205 -16.80 4.42 20.77
C GLN A 205 -18.16 4.28 20.07
N ASN A 206 -19.21 4.13 20.88
CA ASN A 206 -20.54 3.78 20.39
C ASN A 206 -21.37 4.94 19.81
N LYS A 207 -20.89 6.18 19.88
CA LYS A 207 -21.64 7.36 19.42
C LYS A 207 -21.43 7.61 17.92
N PRO A 208 -22.37 8.25 17.21
CA PRO A 208 -22.13 8.68 15.84
C PRO A 208 -20.87 9.55 15.70
N ARG A 209 -20.19 9.43 14.56
CA ARG A 209 -19.03 10.27 14.22
C ARG A 209 -19.45 11.74 14.14
N LYS A 210 -18.65 12.65 14.68
CA LYS A 210 -18.89 14.09 14.51
C LYS A 210 -18.37 14.60 13.16
N SER A 211 -18.93 15.70 12.66
CA SER A 211 -18.51 16.28 11.37
C SER A 211 -17.05 16.71 11.32
N ASP A 212 -16.51 17.15 12.46
CA ASP A 212 -15.11 17.59 12.63
C ASP A 212 -14.16 16.46 13.06
N GLU A 213 -14.67 15.23 13.24
CA GLU A 213 -13.89 14.06 13.64
C GLU A 213 -13.27 13.40 12.40
N LEU A 214 -11.98 13.65 12.18
CA LEU A 214 -11.19 13.14 11.06
C LEU A 214 -10.46 11.82 11.36
N ALA A 215 -10.42 11.41 12.63
CA ALA A 215 -9.72 10.23 13.09
C ALA A 215 -10.46 9.60 14.29
N PRO A 216 -10.34 8.28 14.50
CA PRO A 216 -10.88 7.63 15.70
C PRO A 216 -10.18 8.15 16.97
N ASP A 217 -10.81 7.98 18.14
CA ASP A 217 -10.23 8.46 19.41
C ASP A 217 -8.82 7.88 19.62
N LYS A 218 -7.87 8.76 19.95
CA LYS A 218 -6.44 8.44 20.09
C LYS A 218 -5.85 7.70 18.88
N ASN A 219 -6.41 7.91 17.68
CA ASN A 219 -6.01 7.27 16.44
C ASN A 219 -6.05 5.73 16.48
N THR A 220 -6.84 5.16 17.40
CA THR A 220 -6.94 3.71 17.57
C THR A 220 -8.31 3.24 17.09
N LEU A 221 -8.32 2.41 16.04
CA LEU A 221 -9.53 1.74 15.58
C LEU A 221 -9.96 0.65 16.56
N GLU A 222 -11.23 0.65 16.92
CA GLU A 222 -11.85 -0.51 17.56
C GLU A 222 -12.24 -1.52 16.48
N ALA A 223 -11.70 -2.73 16.55
CA ALA A 223 -11.99 -3.79 15.57
C ALA A 223 -13.36 -4.44 15.83
N ASN A 224 -14.44 -3.67 15.69
CA ASN A 224 -15.81 -4.18 15.89
C ASN A 224 -16.27 -5.07 14.73
N SER A 225 -15.73 -4.82 13.53
CA SER A 225 -15.89 -5.65 12.36
C SER A 225 -14.55 -5.78 11.65
N SER A 226 -14.17 -6.99 11.28
CA SER A 226 -12.95 -7.24 10.53
C SER A 226 -13.12 -8.42 9.60
N TYR A 227 -12.37 -8.39 8.51
CA TYR A 227 -12.14 -9.58 7.71
C TYR A 227 -10.79 -9.55 7.04
N TYR A 228 -10.33 -10.77 6.77
CA TYR A 228 -8.99 -11.06 6.31
C TYR A 228 -9.12 -12.03 5.16
N MET A 229 -8.59 -11.63 4.01
CA MET A 229 -8.36 -12.55 2.91
C MET A 229 -6.88 -12.90 2.91
N ASP A 230 -6.57 -14.19 2.98
CA ASP A 230 -5.20 -14.67 2.86
C ASP A 230 -4.56 -14.27 1.53
N GLU A 231 -3.23 -14.31 1.49
CA GLU A 231 -2.46 -13.97 0.30
C GLU A 231 -2.82 -14.90 -0.88
N GLN A 232 -3.29 -14.33 -1.98
CA GLN A 232 -3.68 -15.04 -3.21
C GLN A 232 -2.85 -14.55 -4.40
N SER A 233 -2.58 -15.43 -5.37
CA SER A 233 -1.97 -15.02 -6.64
C SER A 233 -2.88 -14.06 -7.41
N LEU A 234 -2.34 -12.91 -7.81
CA LEU A 234 -3.06 -11.98 -8.67
C LEU A 234 -2.98 -12.50 -10.10
N ASN A 235 -4.13 -12.74 -10.74
CA ASN A 235 -4.22 -13.22 -12.13
C ASN A 235 -4.80 -12.14 -13.06
N SER A 236 -5.10 -12.50 -14.32
CA SER A 236 -5.67 -11.60 -15.33
C SER A 236 -6.99 -10.95 -14.92
N ASN A 237 -7.77 -11.62 -14.08
CA ASN A 237 -9.08 -11.13 -13.63
C ASN A 237 -8.96 -10.25 -12.38
N GLY A 238 -7.76 -10.07 -11.85
CA GLY A 238 -7.53 -9.40 -10.58
C GLY A 238 -8.05 -10.20 -9.39
N LEU A 239 -8.29 -9.49 -8.31
CA LEU A 239 -8.87 -10.00 -7.08
C LEU A 239 -10.10 -9.16 -6.75
N SER A 240 -11.22 -9.78 -6.38
CA SER A 240 -12.43 -9.06 -5.98
C SER A 240 -13.01 -9.64 -4.69
N ILE A 241 -13.45 -8.75 -3.81
CA ILE A 241 -14.00 -9.07 -2.49
C ILE A 241 -15.26 -8.24 -2.30
N GLN A 242 -16.31 -8.88 -1.79
CA GLN A 242 -17.53 -8.24 -1.33
C GLN A 242 -17.83 -8.71 0.09
N GLN A 243 -18.00 -7.78 1.02
CA GLN A 243 -18.23 -8.12 2.43
C GLN A 243 -19.15 -7.11 3.12
N ASN A 244 -20.14 -7.60 3.86
CA ASN A 244 -20.94 -6.74 4.74
C ASN A 244 -20.09 -6.25 5.90
N LEU A 245 -20.11 -4.95 6.15
CA LEU A 245 -19.36 -4.30 7.22
C LEU A 245 -20.07 -4.39 8.56
N ASN A 246 -21.40 -4.44 8.55
CA ASN A 246 -22.24 -4.53 9.74
C ASN A 246 -23.39 -5.52 9.55
N GLY A 247 -23.81 -6.14 10.65
CA GLY A 247 -24.94 -7.09 10.67
C GLY A 247 -26.28 -6.45 11.04
N ASN A 248 -26.28 -5.22 11.54
CA ASN A 248 -27.47 -4.51 12.01
C ASN A 248 -27.45 -3.06 11.51
N VAL A 249 -28.61 -2.55 11.09
CA VAL A 249 -28.82 -1.21 10.51
C VAL A 249 -28.37 -0.06 11.42
N ILE A 250 -28.41 -0.24 12.74
CA ILE A 250 -27.97 0.80 13.69
C ILE A 250 -26.44 0.84 13.85
N GLN A 251 -25.73 -0.23 13.49
CA GLN A 251 -24.28 -0.37 13.64
C GLN A 251 -23.54 0.18 12.41
N VAL A 252 -23.67 1.48 12.18
CA VAL A 252 -23.07 2.17 11.04
C VAL A 252 -21.55 2.29 11.22
N PRO A 253 -20.74 2.02 10.18
CA PRO A 253 -19.29 2.25 10.25
C PRO A 253 -18.96 3.71 10.54
N ARG A 254 -18.11 3.96 11.53
CA ARG A 254 -17.59 5.30 11.87
C ARG A 254 -16.25 5.54 11.19
N PHE A 255 -15.35 4.58 11.32
CA PHE A 255 -14.03 4.61 10.71
C PHE A 255 -13.66 3.21 10.23
N CYS A 256 -13.11 3.07 9.02
CA CYS A 256 -12.54 1.81 8.57
C CYS A 256 -11.14 2.00 8.02
N ARG A 257 -10.26 1.02 8.27
CA ARG A 257 -8.97 0.90 7.59
C ARG A 257 -8.99 -0.37 6.76
N LEU A 258 -8.78 -0.23 5.46
CA LEU A 258 -8.51 -1.33 4.54
C LEU A 258 -7.03 -1.32 4.19
N ARG A 259 -6.37 -2.47 4.27
CA ARG A 259 -5.00 -2.67 3.81
C ARG A 259 -5.00 -3.61 2.61
N ALA A 260 -4.48 -3.13 1.49
CA ALA A 260 -4.11 -3.98 0.36
C ALA A 260 -2.59 -4.21 0.43
N SER A 261 -2.17 -5.45 0.68
CA SER A 261 -0.77 -5.85 0.71
C SER A 261 -0.40 -6.67 -0.50
N PHE A 262 0.83 -6.49 -0.96
CA PHE A 262 1.38 -7.13 -2.14
C PHE A 262 2.71 -7.78 -1.78
N ALA A 263 2.93 -8.97 -2.31
CA ALA A 263 4.17 -9.72 -2.15
C ALA A 263 4.60 -10.28 -3.51
N GLU A 264 5.82 -9.94 -3.91
CA GLU A 264 6.45 -10.62 -5.04
C GLU A 264 6.77 -12.07 -4.65
N GLY A 265 6.64 -12.98 -5.62
CA GLY A 265 6.91 -14.41 -5.48
C GLY A 265 7.85 -14.95 -6.56
N ALA A 266 8.54 -14.06 -7.29
CA ALA A 266 9.49 -14.46 -8.32
C ALA A 266 10.64 -15.27 -7.71
N ILE A 267 10.98 -16.37 -8.39
CA ILE A 267 12.09 -17.27 -8.02
C ILE A 267 13.27 -17.18 -9.01
N THR A 268 13.15 -16.30 -10.01
CA THR A 268 14.15 -16.06 -11.06
C THR A 268 14.48 -14.58 -11.10
N LEU A 269 15.72 -14.23 -11.43
CA LEU A 269 16.09 -12.85 -11.72
C LEU A 269 15.15 -12.28 -12.78
N ARG A 270 14.59 -11.10 -12.49
CA ARG A 270 13.83 -10.31 -13.45
C ARG A 270 14.80 -9.41 -14.19
N SER A 271 14.53 -9.07 -15.45
CA SER A 271 15.31 -8.01 -16.09
C SER A 271 14.92 -6.67 -15.47
N HIS A 272 15.92 -5.80 -15.28
CA HIS A 272 15.74 -4.41 -14.85
C HIS A 272 14.83 -3.57 -15.79
N GLU A 273 14.43 -4.11 -16.95
CA GLU A 273 13.67 -3.41 -17.99
C GLU A 273 12.16 -3.61 -17.88
N SER A 274 11.63 -4.03 -16.73
CA SER A 274 10.17 -4.15 -16.60
C SER A 274 9.51 -2.77 -16.68
N ALA A 275 8.69 -2.57 -17.72
CA ALA A 275 7.96 -1.33 -17.94
C ALA A 275 7.15 -0.91 -16.70
N ASN A 276 6.96 0.41 -16.56
CA ASN A 276 6.14 0.98 -15.51
C ASN A 276 4.77 0.28 -15.46
N THR A 277 4.40 -0.23 -14.29
CA THR A 277 3.11 -0.90 -14.10
C THR A 277 2.20 -0.04 -13.25
N GLU A 278 0.95 0.04 -13.68
CA GLU A 278 -0.10 0.67 -12.90
C GLU A 278 -0.90 -0.40 -12.17
N MET A 279 -0.91 -0.32 -10.85
CA MET A 279 -1.79 -1.10 -10.00
C MET A 279 -3.02 -0.27 -9.69
N THR A 280 -4.19 -0.78 -10.07
CA THR A 280 -5.46 -0.12 -9.77
C THR A 280 -6.09 -0.84 -8.58
N VAL A 281 -6.36 -0.07 -7.53
CA VAL A 281 -7.11 -0.55 -6.37
C VAL A 281 -8.40 0.25 -6.31
N PHE A 282 -9.50 -0.43 -6.62
CA PHE A 282 -10.85 0.11 -6.53
C PHE A 282 -11.47 -0.32 -5.21
N ILE A 283 -11.96 0.65 -4.44
CA ILE A 283 -12.60 0.38 -3.15
C ILE A 283 -13.85 1.24 -3.02
N ASP A 284 -14.95 0.59 -2.69
CA ASP A 284 -16.24 1.22 -2.53
C ASP A 284 -16.92 0.69 -1.28
N ILE A 285 -17.53 1.60 -0.51
CA ILE A 285 -18.36 1.27 0.65
C ILE A 285 -19.73 1.89 0.39
N GLN A 286 -20.73 1.03 0.21
CA GLN A 286 -22.09 1.44 -0.13
C GLN A 286 -23.07 1.05 0.98
N GLN A 287 -24.03 1.94 1.24
CA GLN A 287 -25.21 1.62 2.05
C GLN A 287 -26.22 0.91 1.15
N ALA A 288 -26.58 -0.33 1.49
CA ALA A 288 -27.69 -1.03 0.89
C ALA A 288 -29.01 -0.34 1.27
N LEU A 289 -29.84 -0.07 0.26
CA LEU A 289 -31.16 0.55 0.38
C LEU A 289 -32.17 -0.39 1.05
#